data_AF-A0A843RVM9-F1
#
_entry.id   AF-A0A843RVM9-F1
#
_cell.length_a   1.000
_cell.length_b   1.000
_cell.length_c   1.000
_cell.angle_alpha   90.00
_cell.angle_beta   90.00
_cell.angle_gamma   90.00
#
_symmetry.space_group_name_H-M   'P 1'
#
loop_
_entity.id
_entity.type
_entity.pdbx_description
1 polymer ?
#
loop_
_entity_poly.entity_id
_entity_poly.type
_entity_poly.pdbx_seq_one_letter_code
_entity_poly.pdbx_strand_id
1 'polypeptide(L)'
;MAAARVTGAESSAQDVVEEPESPLYLIDKSAWEQRQHSVTAGQRINHLVIEGRAATCWLAALEHLYSARNSADLSDRRDSLDLLVWLPVTAAVESTAFDVMARLARKGQHRLPLPDITIAATALVHGAIVMHYDSDFERIAEATGQRHEWIVPRGTGHGRRTEDTGRPPG
;
A
#
# COMPACT_ATOMS: atom_id res chain seq x y z
N MET A 1 -5.81 -66.84 30.26
CA MET A 1 -5.75 -65.51 30.91
C MET A 1 -4.67 -64.71 30.21
N ALA A 2 -4.85 -63.51 29.68
CA ALA A 2 -6.00 -62.67 29.40
C ALA A 2 -5.56 -61.73 28.26
N ALA A 3 -6.49 -61.37 27.38
CA ALA A 3 -6.32 -60.28 26.43
C ALA A 3 -6.50 -58.94 27.15
N ALA A 4 -5.77 -57.90 26.74
CA ALA A 4 -6.18 -56.51 26.93
C ALA A 4 -5.69 -55.64 25.76
N ARG A 5 -6.62 -54.85 25.24
CA ARG A 5 -6.55 -54.02 24.04
C ARG A 5 -5.93 -52.63 24.32
N VAL A 6 -5.29 -52.09 23.28
CA VAL A 6 -5.30 -50.71 22.73
C VAL A 6 -5.75 -49.56 23.63
N THR A 7 -4.90 -48.53 23.73
CA THR A 7 -5.15 -47.10 23.42
C THR A 7 -3.77 -46.40 23.39
N GLY A 8 -3.30 -45.75 22.33
CA GLY A 8 -4.00 -44.82 21.45
C GLY A 8 -3.96 -43.43 22.08
N ALA A 9 -2.77 -42.84 22.23
CA ALA A 9 -2.60 -41.44 22.55
C ALA A 9 -2.03 -40.75 21.30
N GLU A 10 -2.91 -40.48 20.35
CA GLU A 10 -2.65 -39.50 19.31
C GLU A 10 -2.51 -38.14 20.01
N SER A 11 -1.29 -37.64 20.10
CA SER A 11 -1.05 -36.24 20.44
C SER A 11 -1.60 -35.44 19.28
N SER A 12 -2.82 -34.93 19.44
CA SER A 12 -3.41 -33.96 18.53
C SER A 12 -2.45 -32.79 18.38
N ALA A 13 -1.76 -32.72 17.25
CA ALA A 13 -1.18 -31.49 16.77
C ALA A 13 -2.36 -30.51 16.67
N GLN A 14 -2.39 -29.56 17.58
CA GLN A 14 -3.28 -28.43 17.46
C GLN A 14 -2.92 -27.76 16.15
N ASP A 15 -3.85 -27.76 15.19
CA ASP A 15 -3.83 -26.86 14.06
C ASP A 15 -3.80 -25.44 14.65
N VAL A 16 -2.61 -24.90 14.83
CA VAL A 16 -2.42 -23.46 14.98
C VAL A 16 -2.77 -22.90 13.62
N VAL A 17 -4.04 -22.53 13.47
CA VAL A 17 -4.46 -21.64 12.40
C VAL A 17 -3.70 -20.35 12.68
N GLU A 18 -2.57 -20.16 12.01
CA GLU A 18 -1.92 -18.84 11.96
C GLU A 18 -2.97 -17.89 11.39
N GLU A 19 -3.55 -17.06 12.26
CA GLU A 19 -4.31 -15.89 11.82
C GLU A 19 -3.45 -15.19 10.77
N PRO A 20 -3.96 -14.98 9.54
CA PRO A 20 -3.14 -14.42 8.48
C PRO A 20 -2.53 -13.12 8.98
N GLU A 21 -1.19 -13.03 8.96
CA GLU A 21 -0.49 -11.84 9.43
C GLU A 21 -1.15 -10.61 8.83
N SER A 22 -1.58 -9.70 9.72
CA SER A 22 -2.30 -8.52 9.32
C SER A 22 -1.42 -7.70 8.37
N PRO A 23 -1.87 -7.38 7.15
CA PRO A 23 -0.99 -6.83 6.14
C PRO A 23 -0.47 -5.44 6.54
N LEU A 24 0.76 -5.17 6.14
CA LEU A 24 1.33 -3.82 6.15
C LEU A 24 0.69 -2.97 5.06
N TYR A 25 0.65 -1.66 5.29
CA TYR A 25 0.13 -0.68 4.36
C TYR A 25 1.24 0.27 3.94
N LEU A 26 1.69 0.18 2.69
CA LEU A 26 2.63 1.13 2.12
C LEU A 26 1.87 2.41 1.78
N ILE A 27 2.06 3.46 2.57
CA ILE A 27 1.25 4.68 2.50
C ILE A 27 1.86 5.62 1.45
N ASP A 28 1.10 5.84 0.37
CA ASP A 28 1.44 6.79 -0.66
C ASP A 28 1.26 8.25 -0.19
N LYS A 29 2.01 9.18 -0.80
CA LYS A 29 1.90 10.61 -0.56
C LYS A 29 0.46 11.12 -0.69
N SER A 30 -0.29 10.67 -1.69
CA SER A 30 -1.68 11.11 -1.89
C SER A 30 -2.59 10.77 -0.70
N ALA A 31 -2.31 9.67 0.02
CA ALA A 31 -3.03 9.33 1.25
C ALA A 31 -2.65 10.24 2.42
N TRP A 32 -1.37 10.60 2.56
CA TRP A 32 -0.91 11.59 3.55
C TRP A 32 -1.54 12.96 3.32
N GLU A 33 -1.75 13.37 2.06
CA GLU A 33 -2.41 14.63 1.73
C GLU A 33 -3.89 14.63 2.16
N GLN A 34 -4.60 13.51 2.02
CA GLN A 34 -6.00 13.41 2.47
C GLN A 34 -6.18 13.64 3.97
N ARG A 35 -5.17 13.34 4.80
CA ARG A 35 -5.21 13.60 6.25
C ARG A 35 -5.46 15.07 6.58
N GLN A 36 -5.06 16.01 5.72
CA GLN A 36 -5.27 17.44 5.93
C GLN A 36 -6.74 17.86 5.73
N HIS A 37 -7.52 17.04 5.02
CA HIS A 37 -8.87 17.40 4.57
C HIS A 37 -9.94 16.42 5.07
N SER A 38 -9.55 15.28 5.63
CA SER A 38 -10.45 14.25 6.11
C SER A 38 -10.02 13.71 7.48
N VAL A 39 -10.87 13.92 8.48
CA VAL A 39 -10.70 13.34 9.82
C VAL A 39 -10.64 11.82 9.73
N THR A 40 -11.47 11.21 8.89
CA THR A 40 -11.48 9.76 8.64
C THR A 40 -10.14 9.28 8.10
N ALA A 41 -9.55 9.97 7.12
CA ALA A 41 -8.23 9.63 6.60
C ALA A 41 -7.16 9.70 7.70
N GLY A 42 -7.19 10.77 8.50
CA GLY A 42 -6.26 10.92 9.63
C GLY A 42 -6.41 9.82 10.69
N GLN A 43 -7.63 9.47 11.06
CA GLN A 43 -7.90 8.39 12.01
C GLN A 43 -7.40 7.04 11.50
N ARG A 44 -7.64 6.73 10.22
CA ARG A 44 -7.18 5.48 9.60
C ARG A 44 -5.66 5.36 9.59
N ILE A 45 -4.95 6.41 9.17
CA ILE A 45 -3.49 6.44 9.19
C ILE A 45 -2.96 6.30 10.62
N ASN A 46 -3.49 7.07 11.56
CA ASN A 46 -3.07 7.00 12.97
C ASN A 46 -3.26 5.60 13.54
N HIS A 47 -4.37 4.92 13.21
CA HIS A 47 -4.62 3.56 13.65
C HIS A 47 -3.54 2.60 13.14
N LEU A 48 -3.23 2.65 11.83
CA LEU A 48 -2.18 1.82 11.25
C LEU A 48 -0.80 2.09 11.85
N VAL A 49 -0.49 3.34 12.18
CA VAL A 49 0.77 3.69 12.87
C VAL A 49 0.81 3.07 14.27
N ILE A 50 -0.28 3.19 15.05
CA ILE A 50 -0.39 2.61 16.40
C ILE A 50 -0.30 1.09 16.37
N GLU A 51 -0.90 0.45 15.36
CA GLU A 51 -0.84 -1.00 15.15
C GLU A 51 0.51 -1.49 14.62
N GLY A 52 1.46 -0.60 14.29
CA GLY A 52 2.74 -0.98 13.67
C GLY A 52 2.60 -1.51 12.24
N ARG A 53 1.53 -1.11 11.54
CA ARG A 53 1.18 -1.58 10.18
C ARG A 53 1.34 -0.54 9.10
N ALA A 54 1.58 0.72 9.46
CA ALA A 54 1.92 1.77 8.51
C ALA A 54 3.37 1.59 8.03
N ALA A 55 3.55 1.46 6.72
CA ALA A 55 4.83 1.21 6.09
C ALA A 55 5.20 2.31 5.09
N THR A 56 6.50 2.42 4.83
CA THR A 56 7.11 3.33 3.86
C THR A 56 8.22 2.63 3.09
N CYS A 57 8.67 3.24 2.00
CA CYS A 57 9.92 2.91 1.33
C CYS A 57 10.67 4.22 1.04
N TRP A 58 11.94 4.15 0.63
CA TRP A 58 12.73 5.37 0.43
C TRP A 58 12.10 6.36 -0.56
N LEU A 59 11.40 5.86 -1.59
CA LEU A 59 10.80 6.73 -2.59
C LEU A 59 9.52 7.39 -2.09
N ALA A 60 8.63 6.64 -1.43
CA ALA A 60 7.44 7.19 -0.77
C ALA A 60 7.83 8.21 0.32
N ALA A 61 8.89 7.92 1.08
CA ALA A 61 9.45 8.84 2.07
C ALA A 61 9.95 10.14 1.41
N LEU A 62 10.69 10.05 0.30
CA LEU A 62 11.15 11.25 -0.42
C LEU A 62 9.98 12.07 -0.97
N GLU A 63 8.94 11.46 -1.51
CA GLU A 63 7.75 12.20 -1.97
C GLU A 63 7.02 12.90 -0.82
N HIS A 64 6.92 12.22 0.33
CA HIS A 64 6.37 12.80 1.54
C HIS A 64 7.17 14.03 2.00
N LEU A 65 8.50 13.95 1.99
CA LEU A 65 9.41 15.04 2.37
C LEU A 65 9.42 16.18 1.33
N TYR A 66 9.37 15.85 0.05
CA TYR A 66 9.32 16.83 -1.06
C TYR A 66 8.08 17.73 -0.97
N SER A 67 7.03 17.24 -0.33
CA SER A 67 5.77 17.97 -0.14
C SER A 67 5.79 18.90 1.07
N ALA A 68 6.91 19.00 1.78
CA ALA A 68 7.09 19.94 2.88
C ALA A 68 7.05 21.38 2.37
N ARG A 69 6.38 22.26 3.12
CA ARG A 69 6.20 23.69 2.78
C ARG A 69 7.39 24.55 3.18
N ASN A 70 8.22 24.08 4.11
CA ASN A 70 9.41 24.76 4.63
C ASN A 70 10.28 23.78 5.43
N SER A 71 11.40 24.26 5.97
CA SER A 71 12.35 23.42 6.73
C SER A 71 11.78 22.82 8.01
N ALA A 72 10.91 23.53 8.72
CA ALA A 72 10.27 23.01 9.94
C ALA A 72 9.31 21.86 9.60
N ASP A 73 8.44 22.05 8.60
CA ASP A 73 7.54 21.00 8.09
C ASP A 73 8.33 19.78 7.57
N LEU A 74 9.47 20.00 6.91
CA LEU A 74 10.35 18.90 6.48
C LEU A 74 10.89 18.11 7.68
N SER A 75 11.34 18.80 8.74
CA SER A 75 11.84 18.15 9.96
C SER A 75 10.75 17.32 10.62
N ASP A 76 9.56 17.90 10.83
CA ASP A 76 8.44 17.21 11.45
C ASP A 76 8.03 15.95 10.65
N ARG A 77 8.01 16.07 9.32
CA ARG A 77 7.73 14.94 8.43
C ARG A 77 8.82 13.88 8.48
N ARG A 78 10.09 14.29 8.56
CA ARG A 78 11.23 13.37 8.67
C ARG A 78 11.17 12.58 9.96
N ASP A 79 10.90 13.24 11.07
CA ASP A 79 10.76 12.59 12.38
C ASP A 79 9.56 11.61 12.38
N SER A 80 8.48 11.94 11.67
CA SER A 80 7.32 11.03 11.56
C SER A 80 7.62 9.70 10.86
N LEU A 81 8.67 9.62 10.04
CA LEU A 81 9.06 8.39 9.34
C LEU A 81 9.63 7.31 10.29
N ASP A 82 10.10 7.70 11.48
CA ASP A 82 10.61 6.77 12.49
C ASP A 82 9.50 5.88 13.08
N LEU A 83 8.24 6.26 12.86
CA LEU A 83 7.06 5.51 13.29
C LEU A 83 6.60 4.46 12.26
N LEU A 84 7.25 4.38 11.09
CA LEU A 84 6.81 3.55 9.97
C LEU A 84 7.71 2.32 9.79
N VAL A 85 7.12 1.22 9.32
CA VAL A 85 7.86 0.04 8.88
C VAL A 85 8.56 0.34 7.55
N TRP A 86 9.88 0.19 7.50
CA TRP A 86 10.65 0.44 6.29
C TRP A 86 10.72 -0.81 5.40
N LEU A 87 10.06 -0.75 4.25
CA LEU A 87 10.13 -1.78 3.21
C LEU A 87 11.30 -1.48 2.25
N PRO A 88 12.33 -2.35 2.21
CA PRO A 88 13.48 -2.11 1.35
C PRO A 88 13.12 -2.29 -0.13
N VAL A 89 13.60 -1.37 -0.96
CA VAL A 89 13.59 -1.53 -2.42
C VAL A 89 14.82 -2.37 -2.79
N THR A 90 14.59 -3.66 -3.01
CA THR A 90 15.63 -4.65 -3.35
C THR A 90 15.70 -4.87 -4.86
N ALA A 91 16.68 -5.64 -5.32
CA ALA A 91 16.75 -6.09 -6.72
C ALA A 91 15.47 -6.84 -7.17
N ALA A 92 14.77 -7.52 -6.25
CA ALA A 92 13.48 -8.14 -6.56
C ALA A 92 12.38 -7.10 -6.84
N VAL A 93 12.39 -5.99 -6.09
CA VAL A 93 11.49 -4.84 -6.34
C VAL A 93 11.82 -4.19 -7.68
N GLU A 94 13.11 -3.99 -7.98
CA GLU A 94 13.55 -3.43 -9.27
C GLU A 94 13.09 -4.29 -10.45
N SER A 95 13.31 -5.61 -10.39
CA SER A 95 12.82 -6.54 -11.42
C SER A 95 11.30 -6.49 -11.54
N THR A 96 10.59 -6.46 -10.41
CA THR A 96 9.12 -6.38 -10.38
C THR A 96 8.62 -5.08 -11.00
N ALA A 97 9.31 -3.95 -10.80
CA ALA A 97 8.95 -2.67 -11.41
C ALA A 97 8.98 -2.72 -12.95
N PHE A 98 9.99 -3.38 -13.53
CA PHE A 98 10.03 -3.63 -14.97
C PHE A 98 8.87 -4.52 -15.44
N ASP A 99 8.51 -5.56 -14.68
CA ASP A 99 7.37 -6.42 -14.98
C ASP A 99 6.03 -5.67 -14.93
N VAL A 100 5.86 -4.78 -13.94
CA VAL A 100 4.69 -3.90 -13.83
C VAL A 100 4.58 -3.01 -15.07
N MET A 101 5.67 -2.35 -15.47
CA MET A 101 5.73 -1.53 -16.69
C MET A 101 5.38 -2.34 -17.94
N ALA A 102 5.92 -3.55 -18.09
CA ALA A 102 5.62 -4.42 -19.21
C ALA A 102 4.15 -4.87 -19.24
N ARG A 103 3.55 -5.15 -18.07
CA ARG A 103 2.11 -5.47 -17.94
C ARG A 103 1.23 -4.29 -18.33
N LEU A 104 1.55 -3.08 -17.87
CA LEU A 104 0.83 -1.86 -18.24
C LEU A 104 1.00 -1.54 -19.73
N ALA A 105 2.19 -1.80 -20.31
CA ALA A 105 2.46 -1.53 -21.72
C ALA A 105 1.58 -2.37 -22.65
N ARG A 106 1.31 -3.63 -22.29
CA ARG A 106 0.38 -4.50 -23.01
C ARG A 106 -1.06 -3.96 -23.05
N LYS A 107 -1.42 -3.08 -22.11
CA LYS A 107 -2.71 -2.37 -22.06
C LYS A 107 -2.65 -0.96 -22.64
N GLY A 108 -1.49 -0.50 -23.12
CA GLY A 108 -1.29 0.89 -23.56
C GLY A 108 -1.24 1.91 -22.42
N GLN A 109 -1.05 1.48 -21.17
CA GLN A 109 -1.18 2.29 -19.95
C GLN A 109 0.15 2.51 -19.20
N HIS A 110 1.31 2.21 -19.81
CA HIS A 110 2.61 2.24 -19.13
C HIS A 110 3.16 3.64 -18.78
N ARG A 111 2.51 4.72 -19.22
CA ARG A 111 2.98 6.09 -18.97
C ARG A 111 2.44 6.61 -17.64
N LEU A 112 2.86 5.98 -16.54
CA LEU A 112 2.56 6.39 -15.17
C LEU A 112 3.79 6.99 -14.50
N PRO A 113 3.64 7.74 -13.39
CA PRO A 113 4.77 8.22 -12.60
C PRO A 113 5.68 7.05 -12.17
N LEU A 114 6.99 7.20 -12.37
CA LEU A 114 7.97 6.20 -11.92
C LEU A 114 7.94 5.93 -10.40
N PRO A 115 7.64 6.93 -9.54
CA PRO A 115 7.40 6.68 -8.12
C PRO A 115 6.29 5.67 -7.86
N ASP A 116 5.11 5.86 -8.46
CA ASP A 116 3.96 4.97 -8.30
C ASP A 116 4.30 3.53 -8.70
N ILE A 117 5.03 3.34 -9.81
CA ILE A 117 5.48 2.01 -10.25
C ILE A 117 6.38 1.36 -9.20
N THR A 118 7.34 2.11 -8.66
CA THR A 118 8.29 1.59 -7.67
C THR A 118 7.60 1.29 -6.34
N ILE A 119 6.70 2.16 -5.89
CA ILE A 119 5.89 1.98 -4.68
C ILE A 119 5.00 0.74 -4.85
N ALA A 120 4.31 0.62 -5.98
CA ALA A 120 3.47 -0.54 -6.27
C ALA A 120 4.27 -1.85 -6.32
N ALA A 121 5.43 -1.86 -6.98
CA ALA A 121 6.32 -3.02 -7.01
C ALA A 121 6.86 -3.37 -5.61
N THR A 122 7.17 -2.36 -4.79
CA THR A 122 7.60 -2.56 -3.39
C THR A 122 6.49 -3.27 -2.61
N ALA A 123 5.26 -2.75 -2.67
CA ALA A 123 4.14 -3.38 -1.98
C ALA A 123 3.88 -4.81 -2.46
N LEU A 124 3.97 -5.05 -3.77
CA LEU A 124 3.76 -6.38 -4.35
C LEU A 124 4.79 -7.40 -3.84
N VAL A 125 6.08 -7.05 -3.83
CA VAL A 125 7.16 -7.94 -3.35
C VAL A 125 7.04 -8.24 -1.86
N HIS A 126 6.69 -7.24 -1.06
CA HIS A 126 6.57 -7.38 0.40
C HIS A 126 5.19 -7.85 0.87
N GLY A 127 4.28 -8.18 -0.06
CA GLY A 127 2.90 -8.55 0.28
C GLY A 127 2.10 -7.44 0.98
N ALA A 128 2.53 -6.18 0.90
CA ALA A 128 1.83 -5.05 1.49
C ALA A 128 0.65 -4.58 0.62
N ILE A 129 -0.24 -3.79 1.22
CA ILE A 129 -1.33 -3.10 0.52
C ILE A 129 -0.87 -1.67 0.25
N VAL A 130 -0.98 -1.19 -0.99
CA VAL A 130 -0.76 0.24 -1.26
C VAL A 130 -1.96 1.03 -0.76
N MET A 131 -1.77 1.93 0.21
CA MET A 131 -2.81 2.85 0.67
C MET A 131 -2.65 4.21 -0.02
N HIS A 132 -3.65 4.62 -0.80
CA HIS A 132 -3.52 5.78 -1.70
C HIS A 132 -4.81 6.60 -1.82
N TYR A 133 -4.72 7.71 -2.52
CA TYR A 133 -5.83 8.46 -3.09
C TYR A 133 -5.57 8.86 -4.55
N ASP A 134 -4.77 8.07 -5.28
CA ASP A 134 -4.50 8.24 -6.72
C ASP A 134 -5.04 7.07 -7.56
N SER A 135 -5.77 7.39 -8.64
CA SER A 135 -6.26 6.41 -9.63
C SER A 135 -5.15 5.63 -10.35
N ASP A 136 -3.90 6.11 -10.36
CA ASP A 136 -2.80 5.41 -10.99
C ASP A 136 -2.51 4.06 -10.31
N PHE A 137 -2.67 3.96 -8.99
CA PHE A 137 -2.56 2.69 -8.27
C PHE A 137 -3.68 1.70 -8.59
N GLU A 138 -4.89 2.18 -8.90
CA GLU A 138 -5.99 1.34 -9.39
C GLU A 138 -5.63 0.74 -10.77
N ARG A 139 -5.08 1.54 -11.69
CA ARG A 139 -4.58 1.07 -13.00
C ARG A 139 -3.46 0.04 -12.85
N ILE A 140 -2.52 0.28 -11.93
CA ILE A 140 -1.44 -0.67 -11.64
C ILE A 140 -2.01 -1.97 -11.07
N ALA A 141 -2.96 -1.90 -10.15
CA ALA A 141 -3.61 -3.07 -9.57
C ALA A 141 -4.37 -3.88 -10.62
N GLU A 142 -5.10 -3.24 -11.54
CA GLU A 142 -5.75 -3.93 -12.66
C GLU A 142 -4.75 -4.69 -13.55
N ALA A 143 -3.52 -4.20 -13.70
CA ALA A 143 -2.48 -4.85 -14.50
C ALA A 143 -1.74 -5.97 -13.77
N THR A 144 -1.69 -5.92 -12.44
CA THR A 144 -0.83 -6.79 -11.62
C THR A 144 -1.60 -7.80 -10.78
N GLY A 145 -2.86 -7.51 -10.45
CA GLY A 145 -3.66 -8.21 -9.45
C GLY A 145 -3.26 -7.87 -8.00
N GLN A 146 -2.40 -6.86 -7.79
CA GLN A 146 -1.92 -6.53 -6.45
C GLN A 146 -3.00 -5.84 -5.61
N ARG A 147 -2.88 -5.99 -4.28
CA ARG A 147 -3.78 -5.32 -3.33
C ARG A 147 -3.47 -3.83 -3.24
N HIS A 148 -4.52 -3.03 -3.27
CA HIS A 148 -4.47 -1.59 -3.03
C HIS A 148 -5.74 -1.17 -2.29
N GLU A 149 -5.70 0.00 -1.66
CA GLU A 149 -6.82 0.53 -0.93
C GLU A 149 -6.86 2.06 -0.98
N TRP A 150 -8.05 2.60 -1.29
CA TRP A 150 -8.32 4.02 -1.16
C TRP A 150 -8.41 4.40 0.33
N ILE A 151 -7.63 5.40 0.77
CA ILE A 151 -7.63 5.88 2.17
C ILE A 151 -9.02 6.35 2.63
N VAL A 152 -9.81 6.90 1.71
CA VAL A 152 -11.23 7.20 1.85
C VAL A 152 -11.92 6.88 0.53
N PRO A 153 -13.24 6.66 0.49
CA PRO A 153 -13.91 6.31 -0.76
C PRO A 153 -13.58 7.29 -1.89
N ARG A 154 -13.33 6.76 -3.09
CA ARG A 154 -13.04 7.57 -4.28
C ARG A 154 -14.12 8.65 -4.48
N GLY A 155 -13.69 9.86 -4.78
CA GLY A 155 -14.58 11.02 -5.00
C GLY A 155 -14.99 11.76 -3.72
N THR A 156 -14.56 11.32 -2.53
CA THR A 156 -14.89 11.98 -1.25
C THR A 156 -13.77 12.84 -0.67
N GLY A 157 -12.54 12.68 -1.17
CA GLY A 157 -11.33 13.43 -0.79
C GLY A 157 -10.97 14.59 -1.73
N HIS A 158 -9.88 15.29 -1.40
CA HIS A 158 -9.38 16.49 -2.09
C HIS A 158 -8.38 16.15 -3.22
N GLY A 159 -8.58 16.70 -4.44
CA GLY A 159 -7.78 16.42 -5.65
C GLY A 159 -8.13 15.05 -6.26
N ARG A 160 -8.49 14.85 -7.54
CA ARG A 160 -8.56 15.65 -8.77
C ARG A 160 -10.03 15.66 -9.26
N ARG A 161 -10.49 16.76 -9.87
CA ARG A 161 -11.85 16.93 -10.43
C ARG A 161 -12.18 15.84 -11.44
N THR A 162 -13.45 15.43 -11.45
CA THR A 162 -14.14 14.82 -12.57
C THR A 162 -13.95 15.68 -13.83
N GLU A 163 -13.26 15.18 -14.84
CA GLU A 163 -13.52 15.60 -16.22
C GLU A 163 -14.67 14.74 -16.75
N ASP A 164 -15.88 15.05 -16.30
CA ASP A 164 -17.08 14.90 -17.12
C ASP A 164 -17.13 16.14 -18.02
N THR A 165 -16.36 16.12 -19.10
CA THR A 165 -16.64 17.03 -20.21
C THR A 165 -17.58 16.30 -21.15
N GLY A 166 -18.88 16.53 -20.94
CA GLY A 166 -19.92 16.16 -21.88
C GLY A 166 -19.52 16.54 -23.31
N ARG A 167 -19.24 15.53 -24.12
CA ARG A 167 -19.12 15.65 -25.57
C ARG A 167 -20.48 15.29 -26.16
N PRO A 168 -21.20 16.21 -26.83
CA PRO A 168 -22.39 15.82 -27.55
C PRO A 168 -22.01 14.95 -28.76
N PRO A 169 -22.87 13.99 -29.17
CA PRO A 169 -22.60 13.18 -30.35
C PRO A 169 -22.59 14.07 -31.60
N GLY A 170 -21.59 13.85 -32.44
CA GLY A 170 -21.54 14.37 -33.81
C GLY A 170 -22.36 13.53 -34.76
#